data_AF-A0A1G6M4T2-F1
#
_entry.id   AF-A0A1G6M4T2-F1
#
_cell.length_a   1.000
_cell.length_b   1.000
_cell.length_c   1.000
_cell.angle_alpha   90.00
_cell.angle_beta   90.00
_cell.angle_gamma   90.00
#
_symmetry.space_group_name_H-M   'P 1'
#
loop_
_entity.id
_entity.type
_entity.pdbx_description
1 polymer ?
#
loop_
_entity_poly.entity_id
_entity_poly.type
_entity_poly.pdbx_seq_one_letter_code
_entity_poly.pdbx_strand_id
1 'polypeptide(L)'
;MARGAGGAGARSRGPVLVHPAPAAAPRNATTEATLAELAREHCALCLNVLAQIAGNADVVASTRVSAAVALLDRGWGKPAQVASAEAQAPVIKYDLTLDDVIAARAEILDEC
;
A
#
# COMPACT_ATOMS: atom_id res chain seq x y z
N MET A 1 -43.45 -35.25 -15.47
CA MET A 1 -43.85 -34.14 -14.58
C MET A 1 -43.47 -34.59 -13.16
N ALA A 2 -42.64 -33.96 -12.32
CA ALA A 2 -41.99 -32.66 -12.32
C ALA A 2 -40.72 -32.71 -11.41
N ARG A 3 -39.72 -31.87 -11.74
CA ARG A 3 -38.79 -31.02 -10.93
C ARG A 3 -38.66 -31.28 -9.42
N GLY A 4 -37.51 -31.11 -8.73
CA GLY A 4 -36.24 -30.40 -9.00
C GLY A 4 -35.12 -30.92 -8.06
N ALA A 5 -33.82 -30.75 -8.32
CA ALA A 5 -32.99 -29.55 -8.47
C ALA A 5 -32.65 -28.83 -7.15
N GLY A 6 -31.37 -28.94 -6.73
CA GLY A 6 -30.66 -28.02 -5.83
C GLY A 6 -30.95 -28.18 -4.33
N GLY A 7 -30.00 -28.09 -3.40
CA GLY A 7 -28.62 -27.63 -3.44
C GLY A 7 -28.18 -27.29 -2.02
N ALA A 8 -26.94 -26.79 -1.90
CA ALA A 8 -26.36 -26.14 -0.73
C ALA A 8 -25.96 -27.06 0.45
N GLY A 9 -24.84 -27.76 0.28
CA GLY A 9 -23.99 -28.15 1.39
C GLY A 9 -23.49 -26.90 2.13
N ALA A 10 -24.12 -26.59 3.25
CA ALA A 10 -23.72 -25.54 4.17
C ALA A 10 -22.36 -25.90 4.78
N ARG A 11 -21.28 -25.46 4.14
CA ARG A 11 -19.96 -25.45 4.77
C ARG A 11 -20.01 -24.42 5.90
N SER A 12 -20.15 -24.91 7.12
CA SER A 12 -20.01 -24.14 8.35
C SER A 12 -18.65 -23.45 8.34
N ARG A 13 -18.64 -22.16 7.96
CA ARG A 13 -17.49 -21.29 8.21
C ARG A 13 -17.45 -21.07 9.71
N GLY A 14 -16.60 -21.84 10.39
CA GLY A 14 -16.27 -21.60 11.80
C GLY A 14 -15.75 -20.17 11.98
N PRO A 15 -15.80 -19.62 13.21
CA PRO A 15 -15.37 -18.26 13.47
C PRO A 15 -13.92 -18.09 13.02
N VAL A 16 -13.67 -17.11 12.15
CA VAL A 16 -12.32 -16.69 11.77
C VAL A 16 -11.68 -16.18 13.06
N LEU A 17 -10.69 -16.92 13.57
CA LEU A 17 -9.82 -16.41 14.61
C LEU A 17 -9.03 -15.27 13.98
N VAL A 18 -9.49 -14.03 14.18
CA VAL A 18 -8.74 -12.83 13.83
C VAL A 18 -7.54 -12.83 14.77
N HIS A 19 -6.42 -13.37 14.30
CA HIS A 19 -5.16 -13.14 14.98
C HIS A 19 -4.92 -11.63 14.98
N PRO A 20 -4.68 -11.00 16.13
CA PRO A 20 -4.29 -9.60 16.15
C PRO A 20 -3.07 -9.46 15.25
N ALA A 21 -3.12 -8.50 14.32
CA ALA A 21 -1.98 -8.16 13.48
C ALA A 21 -0.76 -8.00 14.39
N PRO A 22 0.39 -8.65 14.09
CA PRO A 22 1.56 -8.54 14.96
C PRO A 22 1.90 -7.06 15.09
N ALA A 23 1.79 -6.55 16.31
CA ALA A 23 2.26 -5.22 16.66
C ALA A 23 3.68 -5.09 16.14
N ALA A 24 3.90 -4.09 15.28
CA ALA A 24 5.16 -3.88 14.59
C ALA A 24 6.31 -3.89 15.62
N ALA A 25 7.08 -4.97 15.63
CA ALA A 25 8.30 -5.05 16.41
C ALA A 25 9.20 -3.86 16.02
N PRO A 26 9.92 -3.25 16.97
CA PRO A 26 10.84 -2.18 16.63
C PRO A 26 11.87 -2.73 15.64
N ARG A 27 11.78 -2.28 14.38
CA ARG A 27 12.82 -2.56 13.40
C ARG A 27 14.08 -1.89 13.94
N ASN A 28 15.07 -2.71 14.27
CA ASN A 28 16.41 -2.26 14.63
C ASN A 28 16.87 -1.23 13.59
N ALA A 29 16.90 0.04 14.00
CA ALA A 29 17.19 1.18 13.14
C ALA A 29 18.70 1.40 12.91
N THR A 30 19.57 0.51 13.41
CA THR A 30 21.03 0.70 13.37
C THR A 30 21.72 0.00 12.19
N THR A 31 20.95 -0.60 11.25
CA THR A 31 21.48 -1.13 9.97
C THR A 31 20.59 -0.80 8.76
N GLU A 32 19.62 0.12 8.87
CA GLU A 32 18.70 0.43 7.77
C GLU A 32 19.34 1.29 6.67
N ALA A 33 20.33 2.11 7.02
CA ALA A 33 21.09 2.91 6.05
C ALA A 33 21.85 2.02 5.05
N THR A 34 22.46 0.92 5.51
CA THR A 34 23.22 -0.01 4.65
C THR A 34 22.32 -0.91 3.81
N LEU A 35 21.15 -1.33 4.33
CA LEU A 35 20.26 -2.22 3.57
C LEU A 35 19.63 -1.53 2.36
N ALA A 36 19.23 -0.26 2.51
CA ALA A 36 18.68 0.52 1.40
C ALA A 36 19.75 0.79 0.32
N GLU A 37 20.99 1.05 0.71
CA GLU A 37 22.13 1.21 -0.20
C GLU A 37 22.45 -0.09 -0.93
N LEU A 38 22.54 -1.21 -0.22
CA LEU A 38 22.74 -2.54 -0.81
C LEU A 38 21.61 -2.91 -1.80
N ALA A 39 20.37 -2.57 -1.46
CA ALA A 39 19.23 -2.77 -2.37
C ALA A 39 19.38 -1.94 -3.65
N ARG A 40 19.85 -0.69 -3.55
CA ARG A 40 20.12 0.17 -4.73
C ARG A 40 21.22 -0.40 -5.60
N GLU A 41 22.30 -0.91 -5.01
CA GLU A 41 23.39 -1.56 -5.75
C GLU A 41 22.87 -2.78 -6.54
N HIS A 42 21.94 -3.53 -5.95
CA HIS A 42 21.40 -4.74 -6.58
C HIS A 42 20.22 -4.47 -7.53
N CYS A 43 19.68 -3.24 -7.57
CA CYS A 43 18.56 -2.90 -8.44
C CYS A 43 18.85 -3.22 -9.92
N ALA A 44 20.04 -2.89 -10.43
CA ALA A 44 20.41 -3.14 -11.82
C ALA A 44 20.41 -4.64 -12.16
N LEU A 45 20.95 -5.47 -11.26
CA LEU A 45 20.95 -6.93 -11.43
C LEU A 45 19.52 -7.49 -11.41
N CYS A 46 18.69 -7.04 -10.46
CA CYS A 46 17.29 -7.47 -10.38
C CYS A 46 16.49 -7.13 -11.65
N LEU A 47 16.72 -5.97 -12.25
CA LEU A 47 16.07 -5.58 -13.51
C LEU A 47 16.47 -6.51 -14.66
N ASN A 48 17.75 -6.86 -14.78
CA ASN A 48 18.23 -7.81 -15.78
C ASN A 48 17.60 -9.20 -15.59
N VAL A 49 17.50 -9.68 -14.35
CA VAL A 49 16.86 -10.96 -14.04
C VAL A 49 15.38 -10.95 -14.45
N LEU A 50 14.64 -9.87 -14.15
CA LEU A 50 13.24 -9.75 -14.56
C LEU A 50 13.09 -9.75 -16.08
N ALA A 51 13.97 -9.06 -16.82
CA ALA A 51 13.95 -9.05 -18.28
C ALA A 51 14.22 -10.44 -18.86
N GLN A 52 15.18 -11.18 -18.31
CA GLN A 52 15.46 -12.57 -18.70
C GLN A 52 14.27 -13.49 -18.44
N ILE A 53 13.64 -13.38 -17.26
CA ILE A 53 12.46 -14.19 -16.91
C ILE A 53 11.30 -13.88 -17.86
N ALA A 54 11.05 -12.62 -18.19
CA ALA A 54 9.97 -12.25 -19.10
C ALA A 54 10.17 -12.82 -20.53
N GLY A 55 11.42 -12.83 -21.01
CA GLY A 55 11.81 -13.33 -22.33
C GLY A 55 12.00 -14.85 -22.42
N ASN A 56 12.16 -15.55 -21.29
CA ASN A 56 12.40 -16.98 -21.29
C ASN A 56 11.09 -17.77 -21.47
N ALA A 57 11.01 -18.60 -22.51
CA ALA A 57 9.84 -19.43 -22.82
C ALA A 57 9.70 -20.67 -21.92
N ASP A 58 10.77 -21.10 -21.26
CA ASP A 58 10.79 -22.29 -20.39
C ASP A 58 10.22 -22.01 -19.00
N VAL A 59 10.08 -20.73 -18.64
CA VAL A 59 9.52 -20.31 -17.36
C VAL A 59 7.98 -20.35 -17.41
N VAL A 60 7.36 -20.74 -16.31
CA VAL A 60 5.89 -20.75 -16.15
C VAL A 60 5.30 -19.41 -16.58
N ALA A 61 4.26 -19.46 -17.43
CA ALA A 61 3.63 -18.29 -18.03
C ALA A 61 3.25 -17.22 -16.98
N SER A 62 2.72 -17.62 -15.82
CA SER A 62 2.39 -16.70 -14.73
C SER A 62 3.61 -15.91 -14.23
N THR A 63 4.76 -16.57 -14.04
CA THR A 63 5.98 -15.91 -13.57
C THR A 63 6.53 -14.93 -14.60
N ARG A 64 6.42 -15.27 -15.90
CA ARG A 64 6.77 -14.35 -17.00
C ARG A 64 5.91 -13.10 -16.99
N VAL A 65 4.59 -13.27 -16.82
CA VAL A 65 3.63 -12.16 -16.71
C VAL A 65 3.94 -11.31 -15.48
N SER A 66 4.18 -11.92 -14.32
CA SER A 66 4.56 -11.19 -13.11
C SER A 66 5.86 -10.38 -13.29
N ALA A 67 6.87 -10.95 -13.94
CA ALA A 67 8.11 -10.25 -14.23
C ALA A 67 7.90 -9.08 -15.20
N ALA A 68 7.09 -9.27 -16.24
CA ALA A 68 6.74 -8.21 -17.19
C ALA A 68 5.97 -7.06 -16.52
N VAL A 69 4.95 -7.35 -15.71
CA VAL A 69 4.20 -6.34 -14.94
C VAL A 69 5.13 -5.57 -14.01
N ALA A 70 6.02 -6.27 -13.30
CA ALA A 70 6.98 -5.63 -12.40
C ALA A 70 7.96 -4.68 -13.10
N LEU A 71 8.29 -4.91 -14.38
CA LEU A 71 9.08 -3.98 -15.20
C LEU A 71 8.26 -2.77 -15.64
N LEU A 72 7.03 -3.00 -16.14
CA LEU A 72 6.15 -1.95 -16.62
C LEU A 72 5.77 -0.97 -15.51
N ASP A 73 5.42 -1.49 -14.32
CA ASP A 73 5.08 -0.68 -13.14
C ASP A 73 6.21 0.28 -12.73
N ARG A 74 7.47 -0.04 -13.05
CA ARG A 74 8.64 0.79 -12.74
C ARG A 74 8.97 1.83 -13.83
N GLY A 75 8.70 1.52 -15.10
CA GLY A 75 8.99 2.41 -16.22
C GLY A 75 7.86 3.41 -16.53
N TRP A 76 6.62 2.99 -16.36
CA TRP A 76 5.43 3.80 -16.68
C TRP A 76 4.60 4.17 -15.43
N GLY A 77 4.99 3.69 -14.25
CA GLY A 77 4.22 3.85 -13.02
C GLY A 77 3.05 2.87 -12.95
N LYS A 78 2.42 2.79 -11.77
CA LYS A 78 1.18 2.03 -11.61
C LYS A 78 0.02 2.81 -12.24
N PRO A 79 -0.88 2.15 -12.99
CA PRO A 79 -2.08 2.81 -13.49
C PRO A 79 -2.83 3.46 -12.32
N ALA A 80 -3.36 4.66 -12.56
CA ALA A 80 -4.04 5.45 -11.54
C ALA A 80 -5.10 4.59 -10.85
N GLN A 81 -4.79 4.15 -9.64
CA GLN A 81 -5.76 3.47 -8.81
C GLN A 81 -6.68 4.56 -8.30
N VAL A 82 -7.89 4.63 -8.87
CA VAL A 82 -8.97 5.43 -8.30
C VAL A 82 -9.35 4.74 -6.99
N ALA A 83 -8.55 4.99 -5.94
CA ALA A 83 -8.98 4.70 -4.60
C ALA A 83 -10.17 5.63 -4.37
N SER A 84 -11.37 5.08 -4.33
CA SER A 84 -12.53 5.76 -3.76
C SER A 84 -12.33 5.84 -2.25
N ALA A 85 -11.29 6.55 -1.84
CA ALA A 85 -11.19 7.11 -0.51
C ALA A 85 -11.85 8.48 -0.63
N GLU A 86 -12.95 8.69 0.09
CA GLU A 86 -13.35 10.03 0.50
C GLU A 86 -12.07 10.75 0.90
N ALA A 87 -11.66 11.74 0.10
CA ALA A 87 -10.38 12.41 0.30
C ALA A 87 -10.49 13.20 1.61
N GLN A 88 -10.12 12.56 2.72
CA GLN A 88 -9.95 13.24 3.98
C GLN A 88 -8.80 14.21 3.75
N ALA A 89 -9.13 15.48 3.54
CA ALA A 89 -8.15 16.55 3.46
C ALA A 89 -7.18 16.41 4.65
N PRO A 90 -5.88 16.71 4.46
CA PRO A 90 -4.91 16.59 5.54
C PRO A 90 -5.41 17.40 6.74
N VAL A 91 -5.76 16.71 7.82
CA VAL A 91 -6.14 17.35 9.08
C VAL A 91 -4.86 17.86 9.69
N ILE A 92 -4.52 19.12 9.40
CA ILE A 92 -3.43 19.81 10.06
C ILE A 92 -3.95 20.21 11.43
N LYS A 93 -3.48 19.51 12.47
CA LYS A 93 -3.77 19.86 13.86
C LYS A 93 -2.85 21.00 14.25
N TYR A 94 -3.44 22.15 14.57
CA TYR A 94 -2.74 23.21 15.27
C TYR A 94 -3.15 23.16 16.73
N ASP A 95 -2.18 23.03 17.62
CA ASP A 95 -2.41 23.15 19.07
C ASP A 95 -2.50 24.64 19.43
N LEU A 96 -3.61 25.28 19.04
CA LEU A 96 -3.95 26.62 19.54
C LEU A 96 -4.69 26.50 20.86
N THR A 97 -4.28 27.29 21.84
CA THR A 97 -5.04 27.48 23.07
C THR A 97 -6.15 28.50 22.84
N LEU A 98 -7.16 28.51 23.72
CA LEU A 98 -8.26 29.47 23.64
C LEU A 98 -7.77 30.93 23.72
N ASP A 99 -6.68 31.15 24.45
CA ASP A 99 -6.05 32.47 24.61
C ASP A 99 -5.48 32.98 23.28
N ASP A 100 -4.88 32.10 22.47
CA ASP A 100 -4.34 32.44 21.14
C ASP A 100 -5.45 32.85 20.15
N VAL A 101 -6.61 32.18 20.23
CA VAL A 101 -7.77 32.49 19.37
C VAL A 101 -8.40 33.84 19.75
N ILE A 102 -8.46 34.14 21.05
CA ILE A 102 -8.98 35.41 21.55
C ILE A 102 -8.05 36.56 21.16
N ALA A 103 -6.73 36.37 21.29
CA ALA A 103 -5.74 37.37 20.88
C ALA A 103 -5.84 37.69 19.38
N ALA A 104 -5.87 36.66 18.52
CA ALA A 104 -5.98 36.86 17.07
C ALA A 104 -7.28 37.58 16.66
N ARG A 105 -8.39 37.30 17.36
CA ARG A 105 -9.67 38.00 17.09
C ARG A 105 -9.64 39.46 17.52
N ALA A 106 -8.92 39.80 18.58
CA ALA A 106 -8.74 41.18 19.01
C ALA A 106 -7.89 41.95 17.99
N GLU A 107 -6.78 41.37 17.51
CA GLU A 107 -5.94 41.97 16.46
C GLU A 107 -6.71 42.28 15.18
N ILE A 108 -7.58 41.37 14.73
CA ILE A 108 -8.41 41.57 13.52
C ILE A 108 -9.40 42.74 13.69
N LEU A 109 -9.83 43.04 14.92
CA LEU A 109 -10.84 44.07 15.20
C LEU A 109 -10.22 45.45 15.46
N ASP A 110 -8.94 45.53 15.85
CA ASP A 110 -8.24 46.81 16.06
C ASP A 110 -7.71 47.43 14.75
N GLU A 111 -7.71 46.68 13.64
CA GLU A 111 -7.31 47.17 12.30
C GLU A 111 -8.47 47.71 11.42
N CYS A 112 -9.68 47.88 11.96
CA CYS A 112 -10.84 48.52 11.30
C CYS A 112 -11.19 49.87 11.94
#